data_AF-A0A8E7KCL1-F1
#
_entry.id   AF-A0A8E7KCL1-F1
#
_cell.length_a   1.000
_cell.length_b   1.000
_cell.length_c   1.000
_cell.angle_alpha   90.00
_cell.angle_beta   90.00
_cell.angle_gamma   90.00
#
_symmetry.space_group_name_H-M   'P 1'
#
loop_
_entity.id
_entity.type
_entity.pdbx_description
1 polymer ?
#
loop_
_entity_poly.entity_id
_entity_poly.type
_entity_poly.pdbx_seq_one_letter_code
_entity_poly.pdbx_strand_id
1 'polypeptide(L)'
;MTLDEYLKKNRVRQSCLATLAGCSQSMISLVTTGRSQLSPEKVLRIAEATNFEVTPHELRPDIYPNPTDGLPVGDKANTQTAPEMIHENQA
;
A
#
# COMPACT_ATOMS: atom_id res chain seq x y z
N MET A 1 -1.95 2.73 -5.34
CA MET A 1 -3.32 3.19 -5.10
C MET A 1 -3.45 3.72 -3.69
N THR A 2 -4.30 4.71 -3.43
CA THR A 2 -4.53 5.15 -2.04
C THR A 2 -5.37 4.15 -1.25
N LEU A 3 -5.32 4.23 0.07
CA LEU A 3 -6.12 3.35 0.94
C LEU A 3 -7.63 3.47 0.68
N ASP A 4 -8.11 4.69 0.42
CA ASP A 4 -9.53 4.94 0.11
C ASP A 4 -9.95 4.32 -1.24
N GLU A 5 -9.09 4.42 -2.25
CA GLU A 5 -9.28 3.78 -3.55
C GLU A 5 -9.34 2.26 -3.44
N TYR A 6 -8.45 1.65 -2.66
CA TYR A 6 -8.45 0.21 -2.42
C TYR A 6 -9.77 -0.26 -1.79
N LEU A 7 -10.26 0.44 -0.77
CA LEU A 7 -11.52 0.09 -0.10
C LEU A 7 -12.71 0.15 -1.06
N LYS A 8 -12.77 1.17 -1.92
CA LYS A 8 -13.83 1.34 -2.93
C LYS A 8 -13.74 0.29 -4.03
N LYS A 9 -12.54 0.06 -4.58
CA LYS A 9 -12.26 -0.91 -5.64
C LYS A 9 -12.63 -2.34 -5.22
N ASN A 10 -12.19 -2.74 -4.03
CA ASN A 10 -12.38 -4.11 -3.53
C ASN A 10 -13.65 -4.29 -2.69
N ARG A 11 -14.47 -3.24 -2.55
CA ARG A 11 -15.69 -3.20 -1.69
C ARG A 11 -15.40 -3.66 -0.26
N VAL A 12 -14.20 -3.39 0.23
CA VAL A 12 -13.76 -3.75 1.58
C VAL A 12 -14.33 -2.74 2.57
N ARG A 13 -14.98 -3.24 3.62
CA ARG A 13 -15.46 -2.38 4.70
C ARG A 13 -14.29 -1.90 5.55
N GLN A 14 -14.27 -0.62 5.91
CA GLN A 14 -13.26 -0.05 6.81
C GLN A 14 -13.13 -0.82 8.13
N SER A 15 -14.26 -1.31 8.68
CA SER A 15 -14.26 -2.13 9.90
C SER A 15 -13.55 -3.47 9.73
N CYS A 16 -13.67 -4.09 8.55
CA CYS A 16 -13.00 -5.36 8.27
C CYS A 16 -11.48 -5.17 8.25
N LEU A 17 -11.02 -4.17 7.51
CA LEU A 17 -9.60 -3.83 7.46
C LEU A 17 -9.06 -3.41 8.84
N ALA A 18 -9.83 -2.63 9.61
CA ALA A 18 -9.44 -2.22 10.95
C ALA A 18 -9.24 -3.42 11.89
N THR A 19 -10.15 -4.40 11.84
CA THR A 19 -10.01 -5.66 12.61
C THR A 19 -8.74 -6.42 12.22
N LEU A 20 -8.47 -6.56 10.91
CA LEU A 20 -7.25 -7.23 10.42
C LEU A 20 -5.98 -6.50 10.87
N ALA A 21 -6.00 -5.16 10.82
CA ALA A 21 -4.85 -4.33 11.19
C ALA A 21 -4.71 -4.11 12.71
N GLY A 22 -5.63 -4.63 13.53
CA GLY A 22 -5.62 -4.42 14.98
C GLY A 22 -5.84 -2.95 15.38
N CYS A 23 -6.66 -2.21 14.65
CA CYS A 23 -6.98 -0.81 14.93
C CYS A 23 -8.49 -0.54 14.92
N SER A 24 -8.90 0.70 15.23
CA SER A 24 -10.31 1.07 15.22
C SER A 24 -10.77 1.49 13.82
N GLN A 25 -12.03 1.25 13.48
CA GLN A 25 -12.60 1.71 12.21
C GLN A 25 -12.52 3.24 12.06
N SER A 26 -12.71 3.99 13.15
CA SER A 26 -12.58 5.45 13.15
C SER A 26 -11.16 5.90 12.81
N MET A 27 -10.13 5.15 13.22
CA MET A 27 -8.73 5.43 12.83
C MET A 27 -8.55 5.30 11.32
N ILE A 28 -9.10 4.25 10.68
CA ILE A 28 -9.06 4.12 9.22
C ILE A 28 -9.74 5.32 8.55
N SER A 29 -10.92 5.73 9.02
CA SER A 29 -11.63 6.90 8.47
C SER A 29 -10.86 8.22 8.62
N LEU A 30 -10.13 8.40 9.72
CA LEU A 30 -9.33 9.61 9.93
C LEU A 30 -8.09 9.61 9.04
N VAL A 31 -7.48 8.45 8.82
CA VAL A 31 -6.32 8.28 7.93
C VAL A 31 -6.72 8.53 6.47
N THR A 32 -7.85 7.95 6.01
CA THR A 32 -8.31 8.16 4.62
C THR A 32 -8.71 9.61 4.34
N THR A 33 -9.06 10.40 5.36
CA THR A 33 -9.37 11.83 5.25
C THR A 33 -8.15 12.73 5.51
N GLY A 34 -6.96 12.15 5.74
CA GLY A 34 -5.73 12.89 6.05
C GLY A 34 -5.75 13.62 7.39
N ARG A 35 -6.70 13.30 8.28
CA ARG A 35 -6.87 13.88 9.62
C ARG A 35 -6.00 13.21 10.67
N SER A 36 -5.47 12.03 10.39
CA SER A 36 -4.60 11.28 11.30
C SER A 36 -3.56 10.48 10.51
N GLN A 37 -2.48 10.09 11.19
CA GLN A 37 -1.43 9.25 10.64
C GLN A 37 -1.37 7.91 11.38
N LEU A 38 -1.02 6.86 10.66
CA LEU A 38 -0.77 5.54 11.22
C LEU A 38 0.59 5.49 11.91
N SER A 39 0.69 4.73 13.00
CA SER A 39 2.01 4.37 13.56
C SER A 39 2.75 3.45 12.59
N PRO A 40 4.10 3.42 12.61
CA PRO A 40 4.89 2.58 11.68
C PRO A 40 4.46 1.10 11.69
N GLU A 41 4.16 0.57 12.86
CA GLU A 41 3.65 -0.80 13.05
C GLU A 41 2.29 -1.03 12.36
N LYS A 42 1.36 -0.07 12.46
CA LYS A 42 0.04 -0.17 11.81
C LYS A 42 0.13 -0.01 10.30
N VAL A 43 1.08 0.77 9.81
CA VAL A 43 1.35 0.90 8.37
C VAL A 43 1.68 -0.47 7.78
N LEU A 44 2.61 -1.20 8.40
CA LEU A 44 3.00 -2.53 7.93
C LEU A 44 1.83 -3.52 8.00
N ARG A 45 1.06 -3.52 9.10
CA ARG A 45 -0.13 -4.38 9.21
C ARG A 45 -1.19 -4.10 8.15
N ILE A 46 -1.44 -2.82 7.83
CA ILE A 46 -2.40 -2.47 6.78
C ILE A 46 -1.86 -2.87 5.42
N ALA A 47 -0.57 -2.60 5.14
CA ALA A 47 0.05 -3.02 3.89
C ALA A 47 -0.08 -4.54 3.71
N GLU A 48 0.27 -5.34 4.71
CA GLU A 48 0.12 -6.78 4.72
C GLU A 48 -1.34 -7.23 4.56
N ALA A 49 -2.28 -6.61 5.29
CA ALA A 49 -3.72 -6.92 5.19
C ALA A 49 -4.33 -6.58 3.82
N THR A 50 -3.68 -5.72 3.03
CA THR A 50 -4.05 -5.42 1.65
C THR A 50 -3.23 -6.18 0.62
N ASN A 51 -2.46 -7.20 1.03
CA ASN A 51 -1.51 -7.92 0.19
C ASN A 51 -0.54 -6.97 -0.56
N PHE A 52 -0.13 -5.89 0.10
CA PHE A 52 0.72 -4.84 -0.44
C PHE A 52 0.19 -4.12 -1.69
N GLU A 53 -1.11 -4.24 -2.00
CA GLU A 53 -1.77 -3.37 -3.00
C GLU A 53 -1.71 -1.90 -2.56
N VAL A 54 -1.81 -1.65 -1.25
CA VAL A 54 -1.52 -0.34 -0.64
C VAL A 54 -0.19 -0.44 0.07
N THR A 55 0.83 0.22 -0.47
CA THR A 55 2.21 0.09 0.03
C THR A 55 2.44 0.97 1.27
N PRO A 56 3.47 0.68 2.09
CA PRO A 56 3.87 1.56 3.18
C PRO A 56 4.14 3.00 2.74
N HIS A 57 4.71 3.17 1.54
CA HIS A 57 4.92 4.46 0.89
C HIS A 57 3.62 5.23 0.67
N GLU A 58 2.57 4.56 0.21
CA GLU A 58 1.26 5.20 -0.05
C GLU A 58 0.51 5.57 1.23
N LEU A 59 0.78 4.85 2.33
CA LEU A 59 0.20 5.14 3.64
C LEU A 59 0.95 6.24 4.39
N ARG A 60 2.28 6.24 4.29
CA ARG A 60 3.16 7.11 5.10
C ARG A 60 4.48 7.41 4.36
N PRO A 61 4.46 8.28 3.34
CA PRO A 61 5.65 8.58 2.54
C PRO A 61 6.74 9.34 3.32
N ASP A 62 6.40 9.90 4.48
CA ASP A 62 7.33 10.61 5.38
C ASP A 62 8.39 9.69 6.00
N ILE A 63 8.05 8.42 6.30
CA ILE A 63 9.00 7.43 6.83
C ILE A 63 9.34 6.31 5.86
N TYR A 64 8.55 6.16 4.79
CA TYR A 64 8.76 5.20 3.72
C TYR A 64 8.90 5.97 2.39
N PRO A 65 10.03 6.67 2.17
CA PRO A 65 10.20 7.55 1.01
C PRO A 65 10.25 6.80 -0.32
N ASN A 66 10.61 5.51 -0.33
CA ASN A 66 10.70 4.72 -1.55
C ASN A 66 9.49 3.77 -1.68
N PRO A 67 8.99 3.52 -2.91
CA PRO A 67 7.88 2.60 -3.16
C PRO A 67 8.12 1.15 -2.72
N THR A 68 9.39 0.76 -2.58
CA THR A 68 9.81 -0.60 -2.18
C THR A 68 10.04 -0.74 -0.67
N ASP A 69 9.93 0.35 0.09
CA ASP A 69 10.20 0.30 1.52
C ASP A 69 9.13 -0.53 2.26
N GLY A 70 9.59 -1.42 3.15
CA GLY A 70 8.71 -2.27 3.95
C GLY A 70 7.99 -3.38 3.18
N LEU A 71 8.35 -3.61 1.91
CA LEU A 71 7.87 -4.76 1.14
C LEU A 71 8.69 -6.03 1.41
N PRO A 72 8.09 -7.22 1.35
CA PRO A 72 8.81 -8.48 1.54
C PRO A 72 9.76 -8.75 0.36
N VAL A 73 10.92 -9.34 0.67
CA VAL A 73 11.94 -9.67 -0.32
C VAL A 73 11.43 -10.82 -1.20
N GLY A 74 10.87 -10.49 -2.37
CA GLY A 74 10.34 -11.47 -3.33
C GLY A 74 9.10 -10.97 -4.06
N ASP A 75 8.30 -10.12 -3.42
CA ASP A 75 7.20 -9.42 -4.06
C ASP A 75 7.76 -8.16 -4.69
N LYS A 76 8.21 -8.28 -5.94
CA LYS A 76 8.49 -7.11 -6.74
C LYS A 76 7.21 -6.29 -6.80
N ALA A 77 7.22 -5.11 -6.17
CA ALA A 77 6.29 -4.04 -6.47
C ALA A 77 6.09 -4.05 -7.99
N ASN A 78 4.85 -4.22 -8.46
CA ASN A 78 4.51 -4.22 -9.87
C ASN A 78 5.06 -2.94 -10.51
N THR A 79 6.30 -3.07 -10.97
CA THR A 79 7.04 -2.04 -11.67
C THR A 79 6.35 -2.06 -13.01
N GLN A 80 5.67 -0.95 -13.34
CA GLN A 80 5.29 -0.70 -14.72
C GLN A 80 6.48 -1.12 -15.58
N THR A 81 6.26 -2.14 -16.38
CA THR A 81 7.24 -2.67 -17.33
C THR A 81 7.68 -1.49 -18.18
N ALA A 82 8.83 -0.90 -17.85
CA ALA A 82 9.62 -0.21 -18.85
C ALA A 82 9.88 -1.28 -19.91
N PRO A 83 9.48 -1.08 -21.18
CA PRO A 83 9.80 -2.07 -22.19
C PRO A 83 11.33 -2.14 -22.26
N GLU A 84 11.87 -3.29 -21.86
CA GLU A 84 13.21 -3.71 -22.22
C GLU A 84 13.32 -3.63 -23.74
N MET A 85 13.85 -2.53 -24.25
CA MET A 85 14.34 -2.45 -25.62
C MET A 85 15.63 -3.25 -25.67
N ILE A 86 15.49 -4.57 -25.74
CA ILE A 86 16.50 -5.42 -26.38
C ILE A 86 16.52 -5.05 -27.87
N HIS A 87 17.34 -4.07 -28.24
CA HIS A 87 17.76 -3.90 -29.62
C HIS A 87 18.82 -4.97 -29.92
N GLU A 88 18.36 -6.16 -30.28
CA GLU A 88 19.19 -7.14 -30.96
C GLU A 88 18.40 -7.75 -32.12
N ASN A 89 19.09 -7.90 -33.25
CA ASN A 89 18.65 -8.37 -34.56
C ASN A 89 17.97 -7.35 -35.46
N GLN A 90 18.74 -6.77 -36.39
CA GLN A 90 18.53 -7.06 -37.82
C GLN A 90 19.88 -7.24 -38.53
N ALA A 91 19.83 -8.14 -39.52
CA ALA A 91 20.90 -8.77 -40.28
C ALA A 91 21.76 -7.82 -41.14
#